data_AF-A0A378BE07-F1
#
_entry.id   AF-A0A378BE07-F1
#
_cell.length_a   1.000
_cell.length_b   1.000
_cell.length_c   1.000
_cell.angle_alpha   90.00
_cell.angle_beta   90.00
_cell.angle_gamma   90.00
#
_symmetry.space_group_name_H-M   'P 1'
#
loop_
_entity.id
_entity.type
_entity.pdbx_description
1 polymer ?
#
loop_
_entity_poly.entity_id
_entity_poly.type
_entity_poly.pdbx_seq_one_letter_code
_entity_poly.pdbx_strand_id
1 'polypeptide(L)'
;MGELPPALLPITEHGMKLLVDIQGGHKTGYYLDQRDSRLATRRYVADKRVLNCFSYTGGFAVSALMGGCRQVTSVDTSQEALDVARQNVEINGLDLSKAVFVRDDVFKLLRKYRDQGEKFDVIVMDPPKFVGK
;
A
#
# COMPACT_ATOMS: atom_id res chain seq x y z
N MET A 1 6.79 -28.88 -19.51
CA MET A 1 6.22 -28.48 -18.20
C MET A 1 6.69 -27.07 -17.90
N GLY A 2 5.89 -26.27 -17.18
CA GLY A 2 6.27 -24.90 -16.78
C GLY A 2 7.12 -24.87 -15.50
N GLU A 3 7.74 -23.72 -15.23
CA GLU A 3 8.50 -23.46 -14.00
C GLU A 3 7.60 -22.85 -12.91
N LEU A 4 7.93 -23.12 -11.65
CA LEU A 4 7.23 -22.53 -10.50
C LEU A 4 7.63 -21.04 -10.36
N PRO A 5 6.68 -20.12 -10.15
CA PRO A 5 7.01 -18.71 -9.97
C PRO A 5 7.83 -18.49 -8.69
N PRO A 6 8.70 -17.47 -8.65
CA PRO A 6 9.41 -17.10 -7.43
C PRO A 6 8.42 -16.65 -6.34
N ALA A 7 8.88 -16.61 -5.09
CA ALA A 7 8.06 -16.17 -3.95
C ALA A 7 7.50 -14.75 -4.13
N LEU A 8 8.31 -13.84 -4.67
CA LEU A 8 7.88 -12.51 -5.07
C LEU A 8 8.34 -12.24 -6.51
N LEU A 9 7.37 -12.00 -7.39
CA LEU A 9 7.60 -11.66 -8.79
C LEU A 9 7.41 -10.14 -8.99
N PRO A 10 8.39 -9.40 -9.52
CA PRO A 10 8.18 -8.01 -9.88
C PRO A 10 7.35 -7.90 -11.17
N ILE A 11 6.26 -7.14 -11.11
CA ILE A 11 5.47 -6.70 -12.27
C ILE A 11 5.61 -5.19 -12.46
N THR A 12 5.19 -4.68 -13.62
CA THR A 12 5.22 -3.23 -13.90
C THR A 12 3.84 -2.73 -14.32
N GLU A 13 3.38 -1.63 -13.73
CA GLU A 13 2.20 -0.87 -14.14
C GLU A 13 2.48 0.63 -14.14
N HIS A 14 2.20 1.35 -15.23
CA HIS A 14 2.38 2.81 -15.30
C HIS A 14 3.75 3.33 -14.78
N GLY A 15 4.82 2.61 -15.14
CA GLY A 15 6.19 2.91 -14.71
C GLY A 15 6.51 2.59 -13.25
N MET A 16 5.59 1.94 -12.52
CA MET A 16 5.76 1.49 -11.14
C MET A 16 6.00 0.00 -11.09
N LYS A 17 7.02 -0.43 -10.33
CA LYS A 17 7.27 -1.84 -10.04
C LYS A 17 6.53 -2.27 -8.78
N LEU A 18 5.96 -3.47 -8.80
CA LEU A 18 5.27 -4.07 -7.64
C LEU A 18 5.63 -5.56 -7.53
N LEU A 19 5.92 -6.01 -6.32
CA LEU A 19 6.15 -7.40 -5.97
C LEU A 19 4.81 -8.08 -5.73
N VAL A 20 4.59 -9.21 -6.41
CA VAL A 20 3.39 -10.04 -6.27
C VAL A 20 3.76 -11.45 -5.89
N ASP A 21 2.97 -12.06 -5.00
CA ASP A 21 3.14 -13.46 -4.62
C ASP A 21 2.06 -14.29 -5.33
N ILE A 22 2.43 -14.99 -6.40
CA ILE A 22 1.49 -15.80 -7.20
C ILE A 22 1.04 -17.04 -6.42
N GLN A 23 1.85 -17.55 -5.49
CA GLN A 23 1.60 -18.81 -4.80
C GLN A 23 0.72 -18.61 -3.56
N GLY A 24 1.03 -17.61 -2.73
CA GLY A 24 0.39 -17.36 -1.44
C GLY A 24 -0.34 -16.01 -1.32
N GLY A 25 -0.23 -15.13 -2.33
CA GLY A 25 -0.84 -13.82 -2.30
C GLY A 25 -2.36 -13.84 -2.48
N HIS A 26 -3.02 -12.72 -2.18
CA HIS A 26 -4.47 -12.60 -2.31
C HIS A 26 -4.91 -12.70 -3.78
N LYS A 27 -6.08 -13.33 -4.03
CA LYS A 27 -6.65 -13.58 -5.36
C LYS A 27 -5.71 -14.42 -6.24
N THR A 28 -5.15 -13.82 -7.30
CA THR A 28 -4.16 -14.40 -8.21
C THR A 28 -2.75 -13.89 -7.90
N GLY A 29 -2.55 -13.40 -6.68
CA GLY A 29 -1.30 -12.85 -6.15
C GLY A 29 -1.26 -11.33 -6.01
N TYR A 30 -2.23 -10.61 -6.59
CA TYR A 30 -2.36 -9.16 -6.44
C TYR A 30 -3.73 -8.61 -6.87
N TYR A 31 -4.04 -7.37 -6.49
CA TYR A 31 -5.26 -6.64 -6.86
C TYR A 31 -5.04 -5.79 -8.12
N LEU A 32 -5.09 -6.43 -9.30
CA LEU A 32 -4.95 -5.76 -10.60
C LEU A 32 -6.15 -4.84 -10.94
N ASP A 33 -7.32 -5.10 -10.35
CA ASP A 33 -8.53 -4.29 -10.49
C ASP A 33 -8.37 -2.87 -9.95
N GLN A 34 -7.46 -2.64 -9.01
CA GLN A 34 -7.18 -1.32 -8.43
C GLN A 34 -6.11 -0.51 -9.21
N ARG A 35 -5.67 -0.96 -10.38
CA ARG A 35 -4.62 -0.29 -11.19
C ARG A 35 -4.95 1.18 -11.46
N ASP A 36 -6.16 1.46 -11.92
CA ASP A 36 -6.54 2.84 -12.29
C ASP A 36 -6.73 3.73 -11.06
N SER A 37 -7.20 3.16 -9.94
CA SER A 37 -7.28 3.85 -8.63
C SER A 37 -5.91 4.24 -8.11
N ARG A 38 -4.92 3.33 -8.23
CA ARG A 38 -3.51 3.59 -7.88
C ARG A 38 -2.93 4.71 -8.74
N LEU A 39 -3.16 4.67 -10.05
CA LEU A 39 -2.74 5.75 -10.95
C LEU A 39 -3.41 7.09 -10.60
N ALA A 40 -4.71 7.09 -10.33
CA ALA A 40 -5.45 8.29 -9.97
C ALA A 40 -4.94 8.93 -8.67
N THR A 41 -4.54 8.11 -7.69
CA THR A 41 -3.97 8.56 -6.41
C THR A 41 -2.82 9.55 -6.61
N ARG A 42 -1.96 9.33 -7.62
CA ARG A 42 -0.82 10.21 -7.91
C ARG A 42 -1.23 11.67 -8.13
N ARG A 43 -2.43 11.91 -8.66
CA ARG A 43 -2.94 13.27 -8.97
C ARG A 43 -3.37 14.04 -7.73
N TYR A 44 -3.65 13.35 -6.63
CA TYR A 44 -4.26 13.96 -5.45
C TYR A 44 -3.28 14.28 -4.34
N VAL A 45 -2.03 13.80 -4.42
CA VAL A 45 -1.15 13.63 -3.24
C VAL A 45 0.08 14.55 -3.21
N ALA A 46 0.36 15.33 -4.25
CA ALA A 46 1.54 16.21 -4.29
C ALA A 46 1.62 17.09 -3.03
N ASP A 47 2.77 17.04 -2.34
CA ASP A 47 3.08 17.74 -1.09
C ASP A 47 2.11 17.50 0.09
N LYS A 48 1.30 16.45 0.02
CA LYS A 48 0.29 16.11 1.03
C LYS A 48 0.72 14.97 1.95
N ARG A 49 0.15 14.94 3.15
CA ARG A 49 0.24 13.82 4.09
C ARG A 49 -0.89 12.83 3.81
N VAL A 50 -0.52 11.59 3.53
CA VAL A 50 -1.42 10.53 3.08
C VAL A 50 -1.54 9.45 4.15
N LEU A 51 -2.76 8.97 4.41
CA LEU A 51 -3.02 7.75 5.16
C LEU A 51 -3.54 6.67 4.21
N ASN A 52 -2.91 5.50 4.22
CA ASN A 52 -3.30 4.33 3.43
C ASN A 52 -3.72 3.20 4.38
N CYS A 53 -5.04 3.02 4.52
CA CYS A 53 -5.65 2.03 5.40
C CYS A 53 -5.86 0.70 4.67
N PHE A 54 -5.63 -0.42 5.37
CA PHE A 54 -5.68 -1.77 4.79
C PHE A 54 -4.69 -1.89 3.63
N SER A 55 -3.47 -1.45 3.88
CA SER A 55 -2.49 -1.11 2.85
C SER A 55 -1.99 -2.30 2.02
N TYR A 56 -2.17 -3.52 2.53
CA TYR A 56 -1.61 -4.75 1.96
C TYR A 56 -0.12 -4.55 1.61
N THR A 57 0.31 -4.94 0.42
CA THR A 57 1.69 -4.78 -0.06
C THR A 57 2.00 -3.37 -0.56
N GLY A 58 1.24 -2.35 -0.16
CA GLY A 58 1.62 -0.94 -0.27
C GLY A 58 1.46 -0.31 -1.66
N GLY A 59 0.69 -0.89 -2.58
CA GLY A 59 0.55 -0.36 -3.95
C GLY A 59 0.12 1.11 -4.02
N PHE A 60 -0.82 1.52 -3.17
CA PHE A 60 -1.24 2.92 -3.04
C PHE A 60 -0.15 3.81 -2.42
N ALA A 61 0.68 3.29 -1.53
CA ALA A 61 1.77 4.05 -0.93
C ALA A 61 2.91 4.32 -1.92
N VAL A 62 3.28 3.33 -2.73
CA VAL A 62 4.23 3.52 -3.84
C VAL A 62 3.68 4.55 -4.82
N SER A 63 2.40 4.44 -5.18
CA SER A 63 1.75 5.41 -6.04
C SER A 63 1.75 6.81 -5.42
N ALA A 64 1.49 6.93 -4.11
CA ALA A 64 1.50 8.21 -3.43
C ALA A 64 2.88 8.87 -3.45
N LEU A 65 3.94 8.10 -3.20
CA LEU A 65 5.33 8.55 -3.26
C LEU A 65 5.74 8.97 -4.68
N MET A 66 5.37 8.18 -5.70
CA MET A 66 5.58 8.55 -7.11
C MET A 66 4.79 9.81 -7.51
N GLY A 67 3.66 10.08 -6.85
CA GLY A 67 2.89 11.32 -7.00
C GLY A 67 3.44 12.51 -6.22
N GLY A 68 4.57 12.36 -5.51
CA GLY A 68 5.23 13.44 -4.79
C GLY A 68 4.60 13.78 -3.44
N CYS A 69 4.00 12.81 -2.73
CA CYS A 69 3.49 13.07 -1.39
C CYS A 69 4.59 13.52 -0.41
N ARG A 70 4.22 14.34 0.57
CA ARG A 70 5.11 14.76 1.66
C ARG A 70 5.43 13.58 2.57
N GLN A 71 4.43 12.76 2.89
CA GLN A 71 4.56 11.54 3.69
C GLN A 71 3.37 10.64 3.40
N VAL A 72 3.58 9.32 3.42
CA VAL A 72 2.51 8.32 3.42
C VAL A 72 2.66 7.37 4.61
N THR A 73 1.58 7.18 5.35
CA THR A 73 1.47 6.18 6.42
C THR A 73 0.62 5.02 5.94
N SER A 74 1.22 3.84 5.81
CA SER A 74 0.55 2.58 5.47
C SER A 74 0.23 1.79 6.72
N VAL A 75 -1.01 1.36 6.86
CA VAL A 75 -1.50 0.61 8.02
C VAL A 75 -2.06 -0.73 7.56
N ASP A 76 -1.58 -1.81 8.16
CA ASP A 76 -2.07 -3.17 7.94
C ASP A 76 -1.92 -4.03 9.20
N THR A 77 -2.61 -5.16 9.25
CA THR A 77 -2.47 -6.12 10.35
C THR A 77 -1.34 -7.13 10.10
N SER A 78 -1.00 -7.39 8.83
CA SER A 78 0.09 -8.31 8.46
C SER A 78 1.44 -7.60 8.43
N GLN A 79 2.41 -8.11 9.18
CA GLN A 79 3.78 -7.62 9.12
C GLN A 79 4.42 -7.97 7.78
N GLU A 80 4.14 -9.17 7.28
CA GLU A 80 4.65 -9.68 6.01
C GLU A 80 4.22 -8.78 4.84
N ALA A 81 2.95 -8.34 4.83
CA ALA A 81 2.45 -7.41 3.83
C ALA A 81 3.18 -6.05 3.90
N LEU A 82 3.42 -5.53 5.10
CA LEU A 82 4.16 -4.27 5.32
C LEU A 82 5.64 -4.39 4.93
N ASP A 83 6.26 -5.56 5.13
CA ASP A 83 7.63 -5.81 4.69
C ASP A 83 7.73 -5.80 3.16
N VAL A 84 6.76 -6.40 2.46
CA VAL A 84 6.67 -6.31 0.99
C VAL A 84 6.36 -4.88 0.54
N ALA A 85 5.52 -4.14 1.29
CA ALA A 85 5.26 -2.74 1.01
C ALA A 85 6.53 -1.89 1.08
N ARG A 86 7.41 -2.15 2.06
CA ARG A 86 8.72 -1.51 2.16
C ARG A 86 9.61 -1.86 0.96
N GLN A 87 9.72 -3.15 0.60
CA GLN A 87 10.48 -3.58 -0.58
C GLN A 87 9.96 -2.91 -1.85
N ASN A 88 8.64 -2.76 -1.98
CA ASN A 88 8.02 -2.06 -3.11
C ASN A 88 8.43 -0.59 -3.20
N VAL A 89 8.67 0.10 -2.08
CA VAL A 89 9.25 1.45 -2.09
C VAL A 89 10.71 1.41 -2.57
N GLU A 90 11.50 0.48 -2.04
CA GLU A 90 12.94 0.34 -2.33
C GLU A 90 13.21 0.02 -3.81
N ILE A 91 12.49 -0.93 -4.43
CA ILE A 91 12.71 -1.34 -5.83
C ILE A 91 12.37 -0.23 -6.85
N ASN A 92 11.60 0.77 -6.44
CA ASN A 92 11.27 1.95 -7.26
C ASN A 92 12.26 3.11 -7.01
N GLY A 93 13.25 2.94 -6.13
CA GLY A 93 14.21 4.00 -5.78
C GLY A 93 13.56 5.20 -5.08
N LEU A 94 12.45 4.97 -4.37
CA LEU A 94 11.69 6.01 -3.70
C LEU A 94 12.24 6.29 -2.29
N ASP A 95 12.02 7.51 -1.82
CA ASP A 95 12.51 7.98 -0.52
C ASP A 95 11.75 7.31 0.64
N LEU A 96 12.41 6.33 1.27
CA LEU A 96 11.88 5.61 2.43
C LEU A 96 11.62 6.50 3.65
N SER A 97 12.29 7.66 3.77
CA SER A 97 12.06 8.56 4.91
C SER A 97 10.66 9.18 4.88
N LYS A 98 10.00 9.17 3.72
CA LYS A 98 8.61 9.63 3.54
C LYS A 98 7.58 8.51 3.72
N ALA A 99 7.99 7.27 3.97
CA ALA A 99 7.11 6.12 4.11
C ALA A 99 7.10 5.60 5.56
N VAL A 100 5.93 5.56 6.17
CA VAL A 100 5.72 5.00 7.51
C VAL A 100 4.87 3.74 7.39
N PHE A 101 5.30 2.65 8.03
CA PHE A 101 4.60 1.37 8.03
C PHE A 101 4.16 1.04 9.45
N VAL A 102 2.86 0.87 9.67
CA VAL A 102 2.27 0.67 11.00
C VAL A 102 1.52 -0.64 11.02
N ARG A 103 1.99 -1.58 11.84
CA ARG A 103 1.28 -2.83 12.11
C ARG A 103 0.28 -2.64 13.24
N ASP A 104 -1.01 -2.46 12.92
CA ASP A 104 -2.09 -2.35 13.90
C ASP A 104 -3.45 -2.70 13.28
N ASP A 105 -4.45 -2.96 14.12
CA ASP A 105 -5.84 -2.99 13.67
C ASP A 105 -6.24 -1.59 13.18
N VAL A 106 -6.66 -1.51 11.92
CA VAL A 106 -6.94 -0.23 11.26
C VAL A 106 -8.04 0.54 12.01
N PHE A 107 -9.11 -0.13 12.45
CA PHE A 107 -10.20 0.54 13.16
C PHE A 107 -9.77 1.10 14.52
N LYS A 108 -8.95 0.36 15.26
CA LYS A 108 -8.34 0.79 16.52
C LYS A 108 -7.42 1.99 16.30
N LEU A 109 -6.55 1.93 15.29
CA LEU A 109 -5.63 3.02 14.99
C LEU A 109 -6.38 4.29 14.55
N LEU A 110 -7.44 4.16 13.75
CA LEU A 110 -8.27 5.30 13.34
C LEU A 110 -8.96 5.98 14.54
N ARG A 111 -9.46 5.20 15.52
CA ARG A 111 -9.99 5.76 16.77
C ARG A 111 -8.90 6.52 17.54
N LYS A 112 -7.70 5.95 17.66
CA LYS A 112 -6.56 6.61 18.30
C LYS A 112 -6.20 7.92 17.59
N TYR A 113 -6.09 7.92 16.27
CA TYR A 113 -5.80 9.12 15.48
C TYR A 113 -6.89 10.19 15.63
N ARG A 114 -8.16 9.80 15.64
CA ARG A 114 -9.27 10.71 15.94
C ARG A 114 -9.11 11.34 17.33
N ASP A 115 -8.85 10.54 18.36
CA ASP A 115 -8.75 11.01 19.74
C ASP A 115 -7.51 11.90 19.95
N GLN A 116 -6.46 11.70 19.16
CA GLN A 116 -5.24 12.53 19.11
C GLN A 116 -5.38 13.78 18.24
N GLY A 117 -6.49 13.92 17.50
CA GLY A 117 -6.69 15.03 16.57
C GLY A 117 -5.80 14.98 15.32
N GLU A 118 -5.23 13.82 14.99
CA GLU A 118 -4.39 13.62 13.80
C GLU A 118 -5.17 13.96 12.51
N LYS A 119 -4.51 14.66 11.59
CA LYS A 119 -5.08 15.09 10.32
C LYS A 119 -4.25 14.59 9.14
N PHE A 120 -4.93 14.20 8.09
CA PHE A 120 -4.36 13.79 6.81
C PHE A 120 -5.05 14.56 5.70
N ASP A 121 -4.29 14.88 4.65
CA ASP A 121 -4.80 15.63 3.51
C ASP A 121 -5.49 14.69 2.50
N VAL A 122 -5.08 13.42 2.47
CA VAL A 122 -5.68 12.35 1.65
C VAL A 122 -5.73 11.07 2.48
N ILE A 123 -6.85 10.35 2.41
CA ILE A 123 -7.02 9.03 3.02
C ILE A 123 -7.47 8.05 1.95
N VAL A 124 -6.71 6.97 1.75
CA VAL A 124 -7.12 5.80 0.97
C VAL A 124 -7.71 4.77 1.93
N MET A 125 -8.90 4.29 1.61
CA MET A 125 -9.67 3.36 2.45
C MET A 125 -10.16 2.20 1.58
N ASP A 126 -9.43 1.08 1.59
CA ASP A 126 -9.75 -0.11 0.79
C ASP A 126 -9.89 -1.37 1.68
N PRO A 127 -10.90 -1.42 2.57
CA PRO A 127 -11.09 -2.58 3.45
C PRO A 127 -11.43 -3.83 2.63
N PRO A 128 -11.01 -5.03 3.09
CA PRO A 128 -11.49 -6.27 2.51
C PRO A 128 -13.03 -6.36 2.63
N LYS A 129 -13.67 -7.10 1.71
CA LYS A 129 -15.10 -7.38 1.84
C LYS A 129 -15.37 -8.00 3.21
N PHE A 130 -16.28 -7.38 3.97
CA PHE A 130 -16.71 -7.85 5.28
C PHE A 130 -17.15 -9.32 5.17
N VAL A 131 -16.43 -10.24 5.82
CA VAL A 131 -16.93 -11.58 6.10
C VAL A 131 -17.49 -11.49 7.52
N GLY A 132 -18.76 -11.13 7.63
CA GLY A 132 -19.45 -11.17 8.92
C GLY A 132 -19.37 -12.58 9.49
N LYS A 133 -19.06 -12.68 10.78
CA LYS A 133 -19.63 -13.74 11.60
C LYS A 133 -20.95 -13.25 12.15
#